data_AF-A0A3S4FUP9-F1
#
_entry.id   AF-A0A3S4FUP9-F1
#
_cell.length_a   1.000
_cell.length_b   1.000
_cell.length_c   1.000
_cell.angle_alpha   90.00
_cell.angle_beta   90.00
_cell.angle_gamma   90.00
#
_symmetry.space_group_name_H-M   'P 1'
#
loop_
_entity.id
_entity.type
_entity.pdbx_description
1 polymer ?
#
loop_
_entity_poly.entity_id
_entity_poly.type
_entity_poly.pdbx_seq_one_letter_code
_entity_poly.pdbx_strand_id
1 'polypeptide(L)'
;MLCINRVEPPRVMKGMQQLFARLQENGIEVYIMSAAHEELVRMVASNPKYGYNVKPQNVIGVNTLLRNTQTGELTTARKQIKAGDYVPENNQQLTITPYIVNPMTWFEGKAGSILGYIDQWRKPILVGGDTLYSDTYMLLNSTDPQHGKKLWIGRKAETQQKLQLLQQQAVKQQQALGQPATADKNWIVVTQQELQ
;
A
#
# COMPACT_ATOMS: atom_id res chain seq x y z
N MET A 1 -35.58 13.03 12.11
CA MET A 1 -34.82 13.75 11.06
C MET A 1 -33.37 13.31 11.18
N LEU A 2 -32.98 12.28 10.44
CA LEU A 2 -31.61 11.75 10.46
C LEU A 2 -30.74 12.63 9.54
N CYS A 3 -29.80 13.37 10.12
CA CYS A 3 -28.76 14.05 9.36
C CYS A 3 -27.96 13.00 8.59
N ILE A 4 -28.11 12.98 7.27
CA ILE A 4 -27.30 12.16 6.39
C ILE A 4 -25.91 12.79 6.40
N ASN A 5 -24.99 12.25 7.20
CA ASN A 5 -23.58 12.63 7.14
C ASN A 5 -23.08 12.34 5.72
N ARG A 6 -22.87 13.39 4.93
CA ARG A 6 -22.35 13.27 3.57
C ARG A 6 -20.91 12.78 3.65
N VAL A 7 -20.68 11.53 3.29
CA VAL A 7 -19.32 10.98 3.18
C VAL A 7 -18.63 11.66 2.00
N GLU A 8 -17.54 12.39 2.25
CA GLU A 8 -16.73 12.94 1.16
C GLU A 8 -15.97 11.82 0.45
N PRO A 9 -16.10 11.68 -0.88
CA PRO A 9 -15.32 10.70 -1.60
C PRO A 9 -13.83 11.07 -1.56
N PRO A 10 -12.92 10.08 -1.64
CA PRO A 10 -11.49 10.34 -1.78
C PRO A 10 -11.22 11.27 -2.97
N ARG A 11 -10.37 12.29 -2.77
CA ARG A 11 -9.91 13.16 -3.85
C ARG A 11 -8.71 12.49 -4.53
N VAL A 12 -8.89 12.18 -5.81
CA VAL A 12 -7.83 11.60 -6.64
C VAL A 12 -6.67 12.59 -6.78
N MET A 13 -5.44 12.08 -6.75
CA MET A 13 -4.23 12.88 -6.94
C MET A 13 -3.70 12.64 -8.36
N LYS A 14 -3.77 13.66 -9.22
CA LYS A 14 -3.36 13.57 -10.64
C LYS A 14 -1.90 13.16 -10.79
N GLY A 15 -1.00 13.69 -9.96
CA GLY A 15 0.41 13.32 -10.00
C GLY A 15 0.63 11.83 -9.74
N MET A 16 -0.16 11.23 -8.83
CA MET A 16 -0.09 9.79 -8.56
C MET A 16 -0.69 8.95 -9.69
N GLN A 17 -1.77 9.39 -10.32
CA GLN A 17 -2.32 8.73 -11.51
C GLN A 17 -1.30 8.70 -12.65
N GLN A 18 -0.64 9.83 -12.91
CA GLN A 18 0.40 9.93 -13.93
C GLN A 18 1.60 9.04 -13.61
N LEU A 19 2.04 9.02 -12.35
CA LEU A 19 3.11 8.12 -11.91
C LEU A 19 2.73 6.66 -12.15
N PHE A 20 1.53 6.25 -11.76
CA PHE A 20 1.07 4.86 -11.92
C PHE A 20 0.96 4.47 -13.38
N ALA A 21 0.39 5.33 -14.23
CA ALA A 21 0.34 5.13 -15.67
C ALA A 21 1.76 4.97 -16.23
N ARG A 22 2.68 5.88 -15.88
CA ARG A 22 4.04 5.86 -16.40
C ARG A 22 4.83 4.63 -15.98
N LEU A 23 4.69 4.18 -14.74
CA LEU A 23 5.31 2.94 -14.28
C LEU A 23 4.80 1.74 -15.09
N GLN A 24 3.47 1.62 -15.24
CA GLN A 24 2.85 0.52 -15.96
C GLN A 24 3.20 0.52 -17.46
N GLU A 25 3.19 1.69 -18.12
CA GLU A 25 3.64 1.87 -19.51
C GLU A 25 5.08 1.41 -19.75
N ASN A 26 5.92 1.49 -18.71
CA ASN A 26 7.33 1.07 -18.77
C ASN A 26 7.53 -0.36 -18.23
N GLY A 27 6.45 -1.15 -18.12
CA GLY A 27 6.52 -2.55 -17.68
C GLY A 27 6.85 -2.73 -16.20
N ILE A 28 6.75 -1.68 -15.38
CA ILE A 28 6.94 -1.76 -13.94
C ILE A 28 5.59 -2.06 -13.29
N GLU A 29 5.52 -3.20 -12.60
CA GLU A 29 4.30 -3.62 -11.92
C GLU A 29 4.02 -2.75 -10.70
N VAL A 30 2.78 -2.24 -10.62
CA VAL A 30 2.32 -1.38 -9.53
C VAL A 30 1.47 -2.18 -8.55
N TYR A 31 1.78 -2.03 -7.27
CA TYR A 31 1.04 -2.60 -6.15
C TYR A 31 0.55 -1.49 -5.22
N ILE A 32 -0.60 -1.72 -4.57
CA ILE A 32 -1.08 -0.90 -3.47
C ILE A 32 -0.91 -1.67 -2.17
N MET A 33 -0.34 -1.02 -1.16
CA MET A 33 -0.20 -1.53 0.20
C MET A 33 -0.90 -0.60 1.19
N SER A 34 -2.12 -0.95 1.59
CA SER A 34 -3.00 -0.06 2.38
C SER A 34 -3.31 -0.61 3.76
N ALA A 35 -3.39 0.26 4.76
CA ALA A 35 -3.91 -0.09 6.09
C ALA A 35 -5.46 -0.08 6.15
N ALA A 36 -6.14 0.27 5.05
CA ALA A 36 -7.58 0.18 4.91
C ALA A 36 -8.00 -1.20 4.37
N HIS A 37 -9.30 -1.50 4.47
CA HIS A 37 -9.88 -2.75 3.99
C HIS A 37 -9.57 -3.00 2.50
N GLU A 38 -9.03 -4.17 2.16
CA GLU A 38 -8.52 -4.49 0.83
C GLU A 38 -9.59 -4.31 -0.26
N GLU A 39 -10.79 -4.86 -0.05
CA GLU A 39 -11.92 -4.73 -1.00
C GLU A 39 -12.32 -3.27 -1.26
N LEU A 40 -12.35 -2.42 -0.23
CA LEU A 40 -12.74 -1.01 -0.38
C LEU A 40 -11.67 -0.21 -1.15
N VAL A 41 -10.40 -0.50 -0.89
CA VAL A 41 -9.28 0.10 -1.62
C VAL A 41 -9.34 -0.31 -3.09
N ARG A 42 -9.66 -1.59 -3.36
CA ARG A 42 -9.78 -2.12 -4.72
C ARG A 42 -10.89 -1.45 -5.53
N MET A 43 -12.02 -1.14 -4.90
CA MET A 43 -13.12 -0.40 -5.54
C MET A 43 -12.71 0.99 -6.06
N VAL A 44 -11.61 1.55 -5.56
CA VAL A 44 -11.03 2.81 -6.04
C VAL A 44 -9.83 2.57 -6.95
N ALA A 45 -8.80 1.88 -6.46
CA ALA A 45 -7.52 1.73 -7.14
C ALA A 45 -7.61 0.95 -8.46
N SER A 46 -8.54 -0.01 -8.54
CA SER A 46 -8.72 -0.87 -9.71
C SER A 46 -9.89 -0.46 -10.60
N ASN A 47 -10.70 0.52 -10.17
CA ASN A 47 -11.82 0.99 -10.96
C ASN A 47 -11.34 2.05 -11.97
N PRO A 48 -11.51 1.84 -13.29
CA PRO A 48 -11.03 2.76 -14.32
C PRO A 48 -11.56 4.19 -14.17
N LYS A 49 -12.72 4.37 -13.53
CA LYS A 49 -13.30 5.69 -13.21
C LYS A 49 -12.32 6.60 -12.46
N TYR A 50 -11.45 6.04 -11.62
CA TYR A 50 -10.49 6.81 -10.82
C TYR A 50 -9.08 6.85 -11.43
N GLY A 51 -8.86 6.29 -12.62
CA GLY A 51 -7.64 6.50 -13.43
C GLY A 51 -6.34 5.86 -12.92
N TYR A 52 -6.35 5.14 -11.79
CA TYR A 52 -5.16 4.45 -11.27
C TYR A 52 -4.87 3.13 -12.01
N ASN A 53 -5.93 2.45 -12.45
CA ASN A 53 -5.87 1.23 -13.27
C ASN A 53 -4.99 0.12 -12.68
N VAL A 54 -4.86 0.05 -11.36
CA VAL A 54 -4.07 -1.01 -10.70
C VAL A 54 -4.81 -2.33 -10.85
N LYS A 55 -4.10 -3.39 -11.26
CA LYS A 55 -4.69 -4.74 -11.34
C LYS A 55 -5.35 -5.11 -10.00
N PRO A 56 -6.59 -5.64 -9.98
CA PRO A 56 -7.29 -6.02 -8.75
C PRO A 56 -6.48 -6.88 -7.77
N GLN A 57 -5.71 -7.83 -8.30
CA GLN A 57 -4.85 -8.72 -7.52
C GLN A 57 -3.65 -8.03 -6.86
N ASN A 58 -3.22 -6.88 -7.39
CA ASN A 58 -2.10 -6.09 -6.87
C ASN A 58 -2.52 -5.08 -5.79
N VAL A 59 -3.82 -5.03 -5.47
CA VAL A 59 -4.31 -4.27 -4.30
C VAL A 59 -4.26 -5.16 -3.07
N ILE A 60 -3.40 -4.78 -2.13
CA ILE A 60 -3.16 -5.49 -0.87
C ILE A 60 -3.56 -4.55 0.27
N GLY A 61 -4.45 -5.03 1.14
CA GLY A 61 -4.94 -4.25 2.27
C GLY A 61 -5.35 -5.12 3.45
N VAL A 62 -6.04 -4.52 4.42
CA VAL A 62 -6.56 -5.26 5.57
C VAL A 62 -7.57 -6.26 5.04
N ASN A 63 -7.27 -7.54 5.24
CA ASN A 63 -8.06 -8.64 4.73
C ASN A 63 -8.93 -9.21 5.85
N THR A 64 -10.19 -9.48 5.55
CA THR A 64 -11.10 -10.19 6.43
C THR A 64 -11.78 -11.32 5.66
N LEU A 65 -12.31 -12.31 6.37
CA LEU A 65 -13.09 -13.35 5.72
C LEU A 65 -14.31 -12.75 5.04
N LEU A 66 -14.51 -13.14 3.79
CA LEU A 66 -15.71 -12.89 3.00
C LEU A 66 -16.62 -14.12 3.12
N ARG A 67 -17.90 -13.88 3.38
CA ARG A 67 -18.90 -14.95 3.55
C ARG A 67 -19.89 -14.95 2.41
N ASN A 68 -20.10 -16.12 1.82
CA ASN A 68 -21.29 -16.37 1.02
C ASN A 68 -22.47 -16.62 1.98
N THR A 69 -23.49 -15.75 1.94
CA THR A 69 -24.63 -15.83 2.88
C THR A 69 -25.60 -16.96 2.54
N GLN A 70 -25.58 -17.47 1.32
CA GLN A 70 -26.44 -18.58 0.88
C GLN A 70 -25.84 -19.93 1.27
N THR A 71 -24.51 -20.10 1.09
CA THR A 71 -23.83 -21.38 1.32
C THR A 71 -23.09 -21.46 2.66
N GLY A 72 -22.82 -20.32 3.29
CA GLY A 72 -21.99 -20.22 4.49
C GLY A 72 -20.48 -20.29 4.24
N GLU A 73 -20.05 -20.49 2.98
CA GLU A 73 -18.64 -20.59 2.60
C GLU A 73 -17.85 -19.33 2.96
N LEU A 74 -16.60 -19.53 3.37
CA LEU A 74 -15.66 -18.49 3.76
C LEU A 74 -14.45 -18.46 2.82
N THR A 75 -14.12 -17.27 2.32
CA THR A 75 -12.98 -17.06 1.43
C THR A 75 -12.34 -15.69 1.66
N THR A 76 -11.30 -15.37 0.90
CA THR A 76 -10.75 -14.01 0.75
C THR A 76 -10.22 -13.85 -0.67
N ALA A 77 -10.08 -12.60 -1.15
CA ALA A 77 -9.40 -12.35 -2.42
C ALA A 77 -7.96 -12.92 -2.40
N ARG A 78 -7.21 -12.76 -1.29
CA ARG A 78 -5.85 -13.32 -1.17
C ARG A 78 -5.80 -14.84 -1.33
N LYS A 79 -6.78 -15.56 -0.77
CA LYS A 79 -6.89 -17.02 -0.92
C LYS A 79 -7.11 -17.42 -2.37
N GLN A 80 -8.03 -16.75 -3.06
CA GLN A 80 -8.35 -17.00 -4.47
C GLN A 80 -7.16 -16.65 -5.39
N ILE A 81 -6.49 -15.52 -5.14
CA ILE A 81 -5.33 -15.08 -5.94
C ILE A 81 -4.20 -16.11 -5.84
N LYS A 82 -3.96 -16.65 -4.64
CA LYS A 82 -2.97 -17.72 -4.45
C LYS A 82 -3.37 -19.01 -5.15
N ALA A 83 -4.66 -19.32 -5.25
CA ALA A 83 -5.18 -20.49 -5.96
C ALA A 83 -5.22 -20.31 -7.49
N GLY A 84 -5.11 -19.08 -7.99
CA GLY A 84 -5.15 -18.78 -9.43
C GLY A 84 -6.56 -18.71 -10.01
N ASP A 85 -7.60 -18.66 -9.17
CA ASP A 85 -9.02 -18.66 -9.57
C ASP A 85 -9.72 -17.32 -9.25
N TYR A 86 -8.94 -16.28 -8.95
CA TYR A 86 -9.48 -14.98 -8.56
C TYR A 86 -10.17 -14.24 -9.72
N VAL A 87 -11.48 -14.07 -9.55
CA VAL A 87 -12.34 -13.24 -10.40
C VAL A 87 -13.05 -12.23 -9.49
N PRO A 88 -12.67 -10.93 -9.50
CA PRO A 88 -13.20 -9.92 -8.59
C PRO A 88 -14.74 -9.84 -8.56
N GLU A 89 -15.38 -10.05 -9.70
CA GLU A 89 -16.83 -9.97 -9.89
C GLU A 89 -17.56 -11.01 -9.04
N ASN A 90 -16.96 -12.20 -8.85
CA ASN A 90 -17.54 -13.26 -8.04
C ASN A 90 -17.60 -12.91 -6.54
N ASN A 91 -16.86 -11.90 -6.10
CA ASN A 91 -16.85 -11.49 -4.70
C ASN A 91 -17.87 -10.38 -4.39
N GLN A 92 -18.54 -9.80 -5.39
CA GLN A 92 -19.45 -8.66 -5.20
C GLN A 92 -20.68 -9.00 -4.34
N GLN A 93 -21.15 -10.25 -4.40
CA GLN A 93 -22.25 -10.75 -3.57
C GLN A 93 -21.82 -11.24 -2.18
N LEU A 94 -20.52 -11.26 -1.87
CA LEU A 94 -20.03 -11.76 -0.60
C LEU A 94 -20.14 -10.68 0.48
N THR A 95 -20.42 -11.12 1.71
CA THR A 95 -20.53 -10.24 2.87
C THR A 95 -19.18 -10.16 3.59
N ILE A 96 -18.71 -8.93 3.83
CA ILE A 96 -17.54 -8.68 4.68
C ILE A 96 -17.85 -9.12 6.11
N THR A 97 -16.96 -9.90 6.70
CA THR A 97 -17.02 -10.26 8.13
C THR A 97 -15.95 -9.51 8.92
N PRO A 98 -16.05 -9.42 10.25
CA PRO A 98 -15.01 -8.78 11.07
C PRO A 98 -13.80 -9.68 11.36
N TYR A 99 -13.75 -10.92 10.83
CA TYR A 99 -12.66 -11.85 11.12
C TYR A 99 -11.42 -11.51 10.28
N ILE A 100 -10.43 -10.88 10.91
CA ILE A 100 -9.18 -10.45 10.26
C ILE A 100 -8.32 -11.66 9.86
N VAL A 101 -7.71 -11.56 8.68
CA VAL A 101 -6.75 -12.53 8.14
C VAL A 101 -5.38 -11.86 8.00
N ASN A 102 -4.32 -12.58 8.38
CA ASN A 102 -2.95 -12.10 8.31
C ASN A 102 -2.38 -12.15 6.87
N PRO A 103 -1.29 -11.41 6.59
CA PRO A 103 -0.65 -10.38 7.42
C PRO A 103 -1.49 -9.10 7.54
N MET A 104 -1.32 -8.38 8.66
CA MET A 104 -1.96 -7.07 8.86
C MET A 104 -1.18 -5.99 8.11
N THR A 105 -1.79 -5.29 7.16
CA THR A 105 -1.10 -4.39 6.22
C THR A 105 -0.88 -2.98 6.78
N TRP A 106 -0.42 -2.90 8.02
CA TRP A 106 0.00 -1.68 8.69
C TRP A 106 1.34 -1.90 9.41
N PHE A 107 2.08 -0.82 9.65
CA PHE A 107 3.40 -0.87 10.30
C PHE A 107 4.31 -1.95 9.68
N GLU A 108 4.93 -2.81 10.49
CA GLU A 108 5.82 -3.90 10.05
C GLU A 108 5.13 -4.89 9.11
N GLY A 109 3.82 -5.05 9.25
CA GLY A 109 3.07 -5.97 8.42
C GLY A 109 2.90 -5.50 6.98
N LYS A 110 3.13 -4.20 6.66
CA LYS A 110 3.32 -3.76 5.27
C LYS A 110 4.57 -4.38 4.66
N ALA A 111 5.70 -4.33 5.37
CA ALA A 111 6.94 -4.94 4.92
C ALA A 111 6.81 -6.47 4.83
N GLY A 112 6.17 -7.10 5.82
CA GLY A 112 5.87 -8.54 5.80
C GLY A 112 4.96 -8.95 4.63
N SER A 113 4.00 -8.12 4.27
CA SER A 113 3.10 -8.38 3.13
C SER A 113 3.82 -8.30 1.78
N ILE A 114 4.86 -7.47 1.64
CA ILE A 114 5.69 -7.46 0.43
C ILE A 114 6.37 -8.83 0.26
N LEU A 115 6.93 -9.38 1.34
CA LEU A 115 7.57 -10.70 1.32
C LEU A 115 6.56 -11.83 1.04
N GLY A 116 5.38 -11.74 1.63
CA GLY A 116 4.36 -12.79 1.56
C GLY A 116 3.54 -12.81 0.27
N TYR A 117 3.32 -11.65 -0.35
CA TYR A 117 2.37 -11.50 -1.46
C TYR A 117 2.96 -10.92 -2.75
N ILE A 118 4.16 -10.35 -2.73
CA ILE A 118 4.80 -9.78 -3.93
C ILE A 118 6.00 -10.63 -4.33
N ASP A 119 7.09 -10.57 -3.58
CA ASP A 119 8.29 -11.36 -3.82
C ASP A 119 9.13 -11.43 -2.54
N GLN A 120 9.72 -12.58 -2.26
CA GLN A 120 10.55 -12.78 -1.06
C GLN A 120 11.94 -12.16 -1.18
N TRP A 121 12.42 -11.96 -2.41
CA TRP A 121 13.81 -11.63 -2.71
C TRP A 121 13.95 -10.34 -3.49
N ARG A 122 13.08 -10.12 -4.47
CA ARG A 122 13.08 -8.88 -5.28
C ARG A 122 12.51 -7.74 -4.46
N LYS A 123 13.33 -6.70 -4.27
CA LYS A 123 12.91 -5.51 -3.55
C LYS A 123 12.24 -4.48 -4.48
N PRO A 124 11.21 -3.76 -4.03
CA PRO A 124 10.60 -2.67 -4.78
C PRO A 124 11.61 -1.56 -5.08
N ILE A 125 11.67 -1.15 -6.35
CA ILE A 125 12.48 -0.01 -6.82
C ILE A 125 11.87 1.35 -6.47
N LEU A 126 10.61 1.39 -6.06
CA LEU A 126 9.92 2.57 -5.56
C LEU A 126 8.95 2.13 -4.46
N VAL A 127 9.02 2.78 -3.30
CA VAL A 127 8.00 2.66 -2.24
C VAL A 127 7.48 4.05 -1.90
N GLY A 128 6.16 4.20 -1.88
CA GLY A 128 5.48 5.46 -1.54
C GLY A 128 4.71 5.37 -0.24
N GLY A 129 4.72 6.44 0.56
CA GLY A 129 3.94 6.54 1.80
C GLY A 129 3.69 7.97 2.26
N ASP A 130 2.79 8.14 3.21
CA ASP A 130 2.36 9.44 3.75
C ASP A 130 2.12 9.42 5.28
N THR A 131 2.11 8.23 5.87
CA THR A 131 1.77 8.00 7.28
C THR A 131 2.98 7.47 8.03
N LEU A 132 3.47 8.28 8.96
CA LEU A 132 4.64 7.97 9.77
C LEU A 132 4.37 6.70 10.59
N TYR A 133 5.39 5.88 10.81
CA TYR A 133 5.36 4.57 11.47
C TYR A 133 4.64 3.47 10.68
N SER A 134 3.46 3.74 10.12
CA SER A 134 2.72 2.74 9.34
C SER A 134 3.44 2.40 8.04
N ASP A 135 3.90 3.43 7.30
CA ASP A 135 4.58 3.23 6.01
C ASP A 135 6.10 3.06 6.14
N THR A 136 6.66 3.45 7.29
CA THR A 136 8.12 3.58 7.44
C THR A 136 8.82 2.24 7.34
N TYR A 137 8.19 1.14 7.76
CA TYR A 137 8.78 -0.19 7.61
C TYR A 137 8.97 -0.57 6.14
N MET A 138 7.96 -0.42 5.28
CA MET A 138 8.16 -0.70 3.86
C MET A 138 9.11 0.29 3.19
N LEU A 139 9.08 1.57 3.58
CA LEU A 139 10.00 2.59 3.05
C LEU A 139 11.46 2.31 3.41
N LEU A 140 11.75 1.94 4.65
CA LEU A 140 13.12 1.77 5.16
C LEU A 140 13.66 0.35 4.96
N ASN A 141 12.82 -0.68 5.09
CA ASN A 141 13.27 -2.07 5.11
C ASN A 141 13.04 -2.80 3.77
N SER A 142 11.99 -2.44 3.04
CA SER A 142 11.61 -3.14 1.81
C SER A 142 12.17 -2.51 0.54
N THR A 143 12.33 -1.18 0.49
CA THR A 143 12.91 -0.49 -0.68
C THR A 143 14.28 -1.07 -1.05
N ASP A 144 14.52 -1.24 -2.36
CA ASP A 144 15.82 -1.67 -2.85
C ASP A 144 16.94 -0.74 -2.34
N PRO A 145 17.98 -1.27 -1.67
CA PRO A 145 18.98 -0.45 -1.00
C PRO A 145 19.97 0.23 -1.97
N GLN A 146 20.11 -0.26 -3.20
CA GLN A 146 21.08 0.25 -4.17
C GLN A 146 20.43 1.25 -5.13
N HIS A 147 19.29 0.88 -5.70
CA HIS A 147 18.64 1.61 -6.79
C HIS A 147 17.24 2.14 -6.41
N GLY A 148 16.70 1.71 -5.27
CA GLY A 148 15.36 2.03 -4.87
C GLY A 148 15.17 3.49 -4.44
N LYS A 149 13.98 4.02 -4.71
CA LYS A 149 13.54 5.37 -4.35
C LYS A 149 12.42 5.31 -3.30
N LYS A 150 12.43 6.27 -2.38
CA LYS A 150 11.45 6.39 -1.29
C LYS A 150 10.64 7.66 -1.52
N LEU A 151 9.38 7.53 -1.93
CA LEU A 151 8.47 8.63 -2.15
C LEU A 151 7.71 8.93 -0.84
N TRP A 152 7.84 10.16 -0.35
CA TRP A 152 7.11 10.64 0.82
C TRP A 152 6.15 11.75 0.42
N ILE A 153 4.86 11.56 0.74
CA ILE A 153 3.82 12.57 0.52
C ILE A 153 3.56 13.30 1.84
N GLY A 154 4.20 14.45 2.01
CA GLY A 154 4.11 15.28 3.19
C GLY A 154 2.75 15.99 3.31
N ARG A 155 2.13 15.85 4.49
CA ARG A 155 0.90 16.60 4.86
C ARG A 155 1.17 17.71 5.88
N LYS A 156 2.17 17.54 6.75
CA LYS A 156 2.49 18.46 7.86
C LYS A 156 4.00 18.53 8.06
N ALA A 157 4.51 19.74 8.36
CA ALA A 157 5.94 19.96 8.62
C ALA A 157 6.46 19.17 9.83
N GLU A 158 5.64 19.04 10.88
CA GLU A 158 5.98 18.25 12.08
C GLU A 158 6.28 16.78 11.74
N THR A 159 5.45 16.17 10.88
CA THR A 159 5.65 14.78 10.45
C THR A 159 6.93 14.63 9.64
N GLN A 160 7.28 15.64 8.83
CA GLN A 160 8.53 15.67 8.07
C GLN A 160 9.76 15.68 8.99
N GLN A 161 9.73 16.49 10.05
CA GLN A 161 10.82 16.54 11.03
C GLN A 161 10.98 15.21 11.77
N LYS A 162 9.87 14.59 12.19
CA LYS A 162 9.90 13.27 12.83
C LYS A 162 10.44 12.18 11.89
N LEU A 163 10.09 12.24 10.60
CA LEU A 163 10.65 11.33 9.60
C LEU A 163 12.16 11.50 9.45
N GLN A 164 12.67 12.73 9.41
CA GLN A 164 14.11 12.99 9.33
C GLN A 164 14.86 12.43 10.55
N LEU A 165 14.30 12.60 11.76
CA LEU A 165 14.86 12.01 12.98
C LEU A 165 14.89 10.48 12.91
N LEU A 166 13.81 9.86 12.44
CA LEU A 166 13.72 8.41 12.23
C LEU A 166 14.79 7.92 11.24
N GLN A 167 14.97 8.62 10.11
CA GLN A 167 16.01 8.30 9.11
C GLN A 167 17.40 8.36 9.72
N GLN A 168 17.72 9.42 10.49
CA GLN A 168 19.01 9.56 11.15
C GLN A 168 19.26 8.45 12.19
N GLN A 169 18.24 8.08 12.96
CA GLN A 169 18.33 6.96 13.90
C GLN A 169 18.57 5.64 13.18
N ALA A 170 17.85 5.39 12.08
CA ALA A 170 18.02 4.19 11.27
C ALA A 170 19.41 4.11 10.62
N VAL A 171 19.96 5.23 10.13
CA VAL A 171 21.34 5.29 9.62
C VAL A 171 22.35 4.89 10.70
N LYS A 172 22.22 5.46 11.91
CA LYS A 172 23.12 5.12 13.03
C LYS A 172 23.06 3.62 13.37
N GLN A 173 21.86 3.04 13.36
CA GLN A 173 21.68 1.61 13.60
C GLN A 173 22.27 0.76 12.47
N GLN A 174 22.05 1.11 11.21
CA GLN A 174 22.64 0.42 10.05
C GLN A 174 24.16 0.41 10.15
N GLN A 175 24.78 1.57 10.46
CA GLN A 175 26.23 1.69 10.64
C GLN A 175 26.75 0.85 11.81
N ALA A 176 26.09 0.89 12.96
CA ALA A 176 26.47 0.11 14.13
C ALA A 176 26.42 -1.41 13.88
N LEU A 177 25.54 -1.86 12.98
CA LEU A 177 25.39 -3.26 12.58
C LEU A 177 26.26 -3.65 11.36
N GLY A 178 27.09 -2.74 10.84
CA GLY A 178 27.90 -2.98 9.64
C GLY A 178 27.07 -3.12 8.35
N GLN A 179 25.82 -2.65 8.35
CA GLN A 179 24.96 -2.66 7.17
C GLN A 179 25.17 -1.39 6.32
N PRO A 180 24.89 -1.45 5.00
CA PRO A 180 24.85 -0.26 4.17
C PRO A 180 23.86 0.78 4.74
N ALA A 181 24.37 1.99 4.98
CA ALA A 181 23.58 3.12 5.48
C ALA A 181 22.75 3.75 4.35
N THR A 182 21.52 3.26 4.16
CA THR A 182 20.64 3.63 3.04
C THR A 182 19.32 4.27 3.49
N ALA A 183 19.07 4.34 4.81
CA ALA A 183 17.81 4.83 5.36
C ALA A 183 17.51 6.31 5.02
N ASP A 184 18.53 7.14 4.87
CA ASP A 184 18.42 8.57 4.51
C ASP A 184 18.62 8.85 3.00
N LYS A 185 18.79 7.81 2.17
CA LYS A 185 19.10 7.95 0.73
C LYS A 185 17.88 7.81 -0.17
N ASN A 186 17.95 8.47 -1.33
CA ASN A 186 17.02 8.37 -2.46
C ASN A 186 15.57 8.75 -2.12
N TRP A 187 15.39 9.74 -1.25
CA TRP A 187 14.07 10.27 -0.91
C TRP A 187 13.59 11.28 -1.95
N ILE A 188 12.34 11.13 -2.37
CA ILE A 188 11.57 12.12 -3.11
C ILE A 188 10.48 12.59 -2.17
N VAL A 189 10.52 13.86 -1.77
CA VAL A 189 9.53 14.45 -0.86
C VAL A 189 8.68 15.42 -1.65
N VAL A 190 7.37 15.21 -1.63
CA VAL A 190 6.37 16.08 -2.26
C VAL A 190 5.25 16.34 -1.28
N THR A 191 4.53 17.43 -1.46
CA THR A 191 3.32 17.76 -0.71
C THR A 191 2.10 17.21 -1.42
N GLN A 192 1.00 17.03 -0.69
CA GLN A 192 -0.28 16.65 -1.29
C GLN A 192 -0.76 17.66 -2.34
N GLN A 193 -0.44 18.95 -2.17
CA GLN A 193 -0.82 20.03 -3.10
C GLN A 193 -0.09 19.92 -4.43
N GLU A 194 1.19 19.54 -4.43
CA GLU A 194 1.97 19.32 -5.66
C GLU A 194 1.47 18.15 -6.50
N LEU A 195 0.61 17.29 -5.93
CA LEU A 195 0.05 16.11 -6.60
C LEU A 195 -1.43 16.25 -7.03
N GLN A 196 -2.09 17.40 -6.75
CA GLN A 196 -3.50 17.63 -7.09
C GLN A 196 -3.74 17.83 -8.59
#